data_AF-A0A7X8MQK9-F1
#
_entry.id   AF-A0A7X8MQK9-F1
#
_cell.length_a   1.000
_cell.length_b   1.000
_cell.length_c   1.000
_cell.angle_alpha   90.00
_cell.angle_beta   90.00
_cell.angle_gamma   90.00
#
_symmetry.space_group_name_H-M   'P 1'
#
loop_
_entity.id
_entity.type
_entity.pdbx_description
1 polymer ?
#
loop_
_entity_poly.entity_id
_entity_poly.type
_entity_poly.pdbx_seq_one_letter_code
_entity_poly.pdbx_strand_id
1 'polypeptide(L)' 'MNSLQRISKIFQSSEEVVFDDSSRIVLMSDCHRGDGNWSDDFSRNQNIFFRALTYYYENSY' A
#
# COMPACT_ATOMS: atom_id res chain seq x y z
N MET A 1 -15.67 18.22 10.55
CA MET A 1 -16.02 16.84 10.13
C MET A 1 -15.10 15.89 10.87
N ASN A 2 -15.63 14.91 11.61
CA ASN A 2 -14.82 14.01 12.44
C ASN A 2 -13.99 13.08 11.54
N SER A 3 -12.70 12.90 11.82
CA SER A 3 -11.80 12.01 11.05
C SER A 3 -12.35 10.58 10.97
N LEU A 4 -12.97 10.08 12.04
CA LEU A 4 -13.62 8.77 12.06
C LEU A 4 -14.80 8.69 11.09
N GLN A 5 -15.59 9.77 10.97
CA GLN A 5 -16.71 9.81 10.02
C GLN A 5 -16.20 9.78 8.57
N ARG A 6 -15.08 10.45 8.28
CA ARG A 6 -14.45 10.42 6.95
C ARG A 6 -13.91 9.03 6.61
N ILE A 7 -13.19 8.40 7.54
CA ILE A 7 -12.66 7.04 7.36
C ILE A 7 -13.81 6.04 7.17
N SER A 8 -14.84 6.14 8.01
CA SER A 8 -16.02 5.25 7.93
C SER A 8 -16.74 5.39 6.60
N LYS A 9 -16.90 6.62 6.09
CA LYS A 9 -17.52 6.86 4.80
C LYS A 9 -16.73 6.19 3.67
N ILE A 10 -15.40 6.34 3.65
CA ILE A 10 -14.54 5.73 2.63
C ILE A 10 -14.66 4.21 2.70
N PHE A 11 -14.50 3.63 3.90
CA PHE A 11 -14.63 2.18 4.09
C PHE A 11 -15.96 1.63 3.57
N GLN A 12 -17.07 2.34 3.79
CA GLN A 12 -18.40 1.91 3.33
C GLN A 12 -18.63 2.10 1.83
N SER A 13 -17.90 3.01 1.17
CA SER A 13 -18.12 3.34 -0.24
C SER A 13 -17.02 2.86 -1.19
N SER A 14 -15.93 2.31 -0.66
CA SER A 14 -14.82 1.81 -1.46
C SER A 14 -15.22 0.59 -2.28
N GLU A 15 -14.63 0.47 -3.46
CA GLU A 15 -14.78 -0.73 -4.28
C GLU A 15 -14.16 -1.93 -3.57
N GLU A 16 -14.85 -3.07 -3.63
CA GLU A 16 -14.35 -4.33 -3.10
C GLU A 16 -13.54 -5.06 -4.17
N VAL A 17 -12.34 -5.51 -3.80
CA VAL A 17 -11.51 -6.36 -4.65
C VAL A 17 -11.75 -7.81 -4.24
N VAL A 18 -12.44 -8.56 -5.09
CA VAL A 18 -12.63 -10.01 -4.91
C VAL A 18 -11.31 -10.72 -5.19
N PHE A 19 -10.96 -11.69 -4.35
CA PHE A 19 -9.74 -12.48 -4.51
C PHE A 19 -9.99 -13.95 -4.13
N ASP A 20 -9.11 -14.81 -4.62
CA ASP A 20 -9.10 -16.25 -4.38
C ASP A 20 -7.65 -16.78 -4.26
N ASP A 21 -7.49 -18.09 -4.18
CA ASP A 21 -6.18 -18.75 -4.04
C ASP A 21 -5.25 -18.58 -5.26
N SER A 22 -5.77 -18.07 -6.39
CA SER A 22 -4.99 -17.76 -7.60
C SER A 22 -4.58 -16.28 -7.68
N SER A 23 -5.15 -15.44 -6.81
CA SER A 23 -4.94 -14.00 -6.82
C SER A 23 -3.58 -13.63 -6.22
N ARG A 24 -2.82 -12.81 -6.93
CA ARG A 24 -1.49 -12.32 -6.49
C ARG A 24 -1.58 -10.84 -6.15
N ILE A 25 -1.67 -10.54 -4.85
CA ILE A 25 -1.84 -9.19 -4.33
C ILE A 25 -0.66 -8.84 -3.43
N VAL A 26 0.04 -7.75 -3.74
CA VAL A 26 1.13 -7.23 -2.91
C VAL A 26 0.68 -5.93 -2.24
N LEU A 27 0.74 -5.90 -0.91
CA LEU A 27 0.54 -4.69 -0.13
C LEU A 27 1.90 -4.06 0.19
N MET A 28 2.13 -2.84 -0.29
CA MET A 28 3.34 -2.08 0.00
C MET A 28 2.98 -0.82 0.77
N SER A 29 3.76 -0.53 1.81
CA SER A 29 3.69 0.71 2.57
C SER A 29 5.12 1.19 2.81
N ASP A 30 5.36 2.48 2.71
CA ASP A 30 6.57 3.03 3.33
C ASP A 30 6.47 2.77 4.84
N CYS A 31 7.53 2.21 5.42
CA CYS A 31 7.55 1.78 6.81
C CYS A 31 7.83 3.01 7.68
N HIS A 32 6.86 3.93 7.70
CA HIS A 32 7.01 5.20 8.38
C HIS A 32 6.84 5.03 9.90
N ARG A 33 7.94 4.73 10.59
CA ARG A 33 7.99 4.78 12.05
C ARG A 33 8.25 6.21 12.54
N GLY A 34 7.24 7.06 12.32
CA GLY A 34 6.92 8.30 13.05
C GLY A 34 8.03 9.25 13.48
N ASP A 35 8.12 10.38 12.77
CA ASP A 35 8.39 11.71 13.34
C ASP A 35 7.64 12.85 12.61
N GLY A 36 6.80 12.53 11.60
CA GLY A 36 5.86 13.46 10.98
C GLY A 36 6.51 14.54 10.10
N ASN A 37 7.74 14.32 9.65
CA ASN A 37 8.45 15.24 8.75
C ASN A 37 8.16 14.94 7.26
N TRP A 38 8.54 15.86 6.37
CA TRP A 38 8.26 15.80 4.92
C TRP A 38 8.97 14.67 4.15
N SER A 39 9.71 13.79 4.82
CA SER A 39 10.43 12.68 4.17
C SER A 39 9.55 11.45 3.90
N ASP A 40 8.22 11.60 3.98
CA ASP A 40 7.20 10.56 3.71
C ASP A 40 6.86 10.45 2.24
N ASP A 41 7.85 10.00 1.48
CA ASP A 41 7.76 9.87 0.05
C ASP A 41 8.55 8.62 -0.36
N PHE A 42 7.82 7.64 -0.91
CA PHE A 42 8.36 6.45 -1.55
C PHE A 42 9.55 6.76 -2.47
N SER A 43 9.65 7.97 -3.03
CA SER A 43 10.72 8.43 -3.92
C SER A 43 12.12 8.19 -3.37
N ARG A 44 12.38 8.37 -2.06
CA ARG A 44 13.72 8.07 -1.51
C ARG A 44 14.05 6.58 -1.51
N ASN A 45 13.03 5.75 -1.31
CA ASN A 45 13.14 4.30 -1.20
C ASN A 45 12.73 3.57 -2.50
N GLN A 46 12.45 4.29 -3.59
CA GLN A 46 11.80 3.77 -4.78
C GLN A 46 12.53 2.56 -5.38
N ASN A 47 13.87 2.57 -5.35
CA ASN A 47 14.69 1.48 -5.89
C ASN A 47 14.48 0.16 -5.11
N ILE A 48 14.21 0.23 -3.80
CA ILE A 48 13.93 -0.95 -2.97
C ILE A 48 12.57 -1.53 -3.36
N PHE A 49 11.55 -0.67 -3.50
CA PHE A 49 10.21 -1.10 -3.92
C PHE A 49 10.21 -1.64 -5.34
N PHE A 50 10.91 -1.00 -6.28
CA PHE A 50 11.07 -1.52 -7.64
C PHE A 50 11.74 -2.89 -7.64
N ARG A 51 12.81 -3.06 -6.85
CA ARG A 51 13.46 -4.37 -6.74
C ARG A 51 12.52 -5.44 -6.19
N ALA A 52 11.73 -5.11 -5.16
CA ALA A 52 10.76 -6.04 -4.58
C ALA A 52 9.66 -6.40 -5.59
N LEU A 53 9.06 -5.40 -6.26
CA LEU A 53 8.04 -5.61 -7.28
C LEU A 53 8.55 -6.47 -8.45
N THR A 54 9.72 -6.14 -8.99
CA THR A 54 10.34 -6.93 -10.06
C THR A 54 10.58 -8.36 -9.62
N TYR A 55 11.13 -8.56 -8.41
CA TYR A 55 11.36 -9.90 -7.87
C TYR A 55 10.06 -10.70 -7.71
N TYR A 56 9.01 -10.10 -7.15
CA TYR A 56 7.72 -10.75 -7.01
C TYR A 56 7.12 -11.15 -8.35
N TYR A 57 7.17 -10.23 -9.32
CA TYR A 57 6.69 -10.47 -10.67
C TYR A 57 7.45 -11.60 -11.38
N GLU A 58 8.79 -11.57 -11.36
CA GLU A 58 9.64 -12.57 -12.02
C GLU A 58 9.51 -13.98 -11.43
N ASN A 59 9.22 -14.08 -10.13
CA ASN A 59 9.08 -15.36 -9.44
C ASN A 59 7.62 -15.82 -9.31
N SER A 60 6.67 -15.08 -9.90
CA SER A 60 5.24 -15.39 -9.85
C SER A 60 4.67 -15.49 -8.43
N TYR A 61 5.19 -14.69 -7.50
CA TYR A 61 4.60 -14.50 -6.17
C TYR A 61 3.34 -13.63 -6.22
#